data_AF-A0A4Q0AY78-F1
#
_entry.id   AF-A0A4Q0AY78-F1
#
_cell.length_a   1.000
_cell.length_b   1.000
_cell.length_c   1.000
_cell.angle_alpha   90.00
_cell.angle_beta   90.00
_cell.angle_gamma   90.00
#
_symmetry.space_group_name_H-M   'P 1'
#
loop_
_entity.id
_entity.type
_entity.pdbx_description
1 polymer ?
#
loop_
_entity_poly.entity_id
_entity_poly.type
_entity_poly.pdbx_seq_one_letter_code
_entity_poly.pdbx_strand_id
1 'polypeptide(L)'
;MSTQELQIFDNLSRINQLQYLYNAKYALDKAQDLYQNSVHNGNGDAFRHALFSGLNAKVLRVALAKQLGDAHELIPNNPLLEIQMDLFNNQVGRDQFVYLQT
;
A
#
# COMPACT_ATOMS: atom_id res chain seq x y z
N MET A 1 7.58 0.87 -8.45
CA MET A 1 6.71 2.04 -8.47
C MET A 1 6.38 2.39 -9.90
N SER A 2 5.15 2.82 -10.18
CA SER A 2 4.77 3.36 -11.49
C SER A 2 5.34 4.76 -11.71
N THR A 3 5.26 5.29 -12.94
CA THR A 3 5.65 6.68 -13.25
C THR A 3 4.84 7.69 -12.43
N GLN A 4 3.54 7.45 -12.25
CA GLN A 4 2.65 8.30 -11.47
C GLN A 4 2.98 8.23 -9.98
N GLU A 5 3.31 7.03 -9.47
CA GLU A 5 3.71 6.88 -8.07
C GLU A 5 5.01 7.63 -7.78
N LEU A 6 5.99 7.56 -8.69
CA LEU A 6 7.24 8.32 -8.60
C LEU A 6 7.00 9.84 -8.58
N GLN A 7 6.12 10.35 -9.45
CA GLN A 7 5.78 11.79 -9.46
C GLN A 7 5.22 12.27 -8.12
N ILE A 8 4.41 11.46 -7.44
CA ILE A 8 3.88 11.82 -6.12
C ILE A 8 4.97 11.67 -5.06
N PHE A 9 5.71 10.55 -5.08
CA PHE A 9 6.76 10.21 -4.12
C PHE A 9 7.91 11.23 -4.11
N ASP A 10 8.34 11.69 -5.27
CA ASP A 10 9.47 12.63 -5.42
C ASP A 10 9.15 14.02 -4.85
N ASN A 11 7.87 14.38 -4.74
CA ASN A 11 7.40 15.63 -4.13
C ASN A 11 7.19 15.52 -2.61
N LEU A 12 7.33 14.34 -2.01
CA LEU A 12 7.24 14.18 -0.56
C LEU A 12 8.48 14.76 0.15
N SER A 13 8.32 15.17 1.41
CA SER A 13 9.47 15.45 2.26
C SER A 13 10.34 14.20 2.39
N ARG A 14 11.65 14.38 2.59
CA ARG A 14 12.59 13.24 2.73
C ARG A 14 12.18 12.27 3.84
N ILE A 15 11.64 12.77 4.93
CA ILE A 15 11.14 11.94 6.05
C ILE A 15 9.96 11.09 5.59
N ASN A 16 8.99 11.70 4.88
CA ASN A 16 7.83 10.99 4.36
C ASN A 16 8.20 9.94 3.30
N GLN A 17 9.19 10.23 2.44
CA GLN A 17 9.75 9.23 1.52
C GLN A 17 10.31 8.02 2.25
N LEU A 18 11.15 8.26 3.26
CA LEU A 18 11.75 7.18 4.06
C LEU A 18 10.68 6.36 4.81
N GLN A 19 9.67 7.03 5.36
CA GLN A 19 8.56 6.34 6.03
C GLN A 19 7.71 5.52 5.06
N TYR A 20 7.44 6.02 3.85
CA TYR A 20 6.73 5.28 2.80
C TYR A 20 7.47 3.99 2.43
N LEU A 21 8.79 4.08 2.17
CA LEU A 21 9.63 2.92 1.85
C LEU A 21 9.72 1.94 3.04
N TYR A 22 9.86 2.47 4.25
CA TYR A 22 9.86 1.66 5.47
C TYR A 22 8.54 0.89 5.64
N ASN A 23 7.40 1.57 5.45
CA ASN A 23 6.08 0.94 5.54
C ASN A 23 5.92 -0.17 4.50
N ALA A 24 6.41 0.01 3.27
CA ALA A 24 6.39 -1.01 2.23
C ALA A 24 7.19 -2.26 2.65
N LYS A 25 8.43 -2.05 3.13
CA LYS A 25 9.29 -3.14 3.62
C LYS A 25 8.66 -3.86 4.81
N TYR A 26 8.17 -3.10 5.79
CA TYR A 26 7.55 -3.65 6.99
C TYR A 26 6.30 -4.48 6.66
N ALA A 27 5.44 -4.00 5.75
CA ALA A 27 4.25 -4.72 5.34
C ALA A 27 4.61 -6.05 4.63
N LEU A 28 5.61 -6.02 3.75
CA LEU A 28 6.10 -7.23 3.09
C LEU A 28 6.66 -8.24 4.09
N ASP A 29 7.50 -7.80 5.03
CA ASP A 29 8.09 -8.67 6.05
C ASP A 29 7.01 -9.34 6.90
N LYS A 30 5.99 -8.57 7.31
CA LYS A 30 4.85 -9.11 8.07
C LYS A 30 4.00 -10.07 7.26
N ALA A 31 3.79 -9.80 5.97
CA ALA A 31 3.08 -10.71 5.10
C ALA A 31 3.82 -12.05 4.94
N GLN A 32 5.15 -12.00 4.76
CA GLN A 32 5.99 -13.20 4.62
C GLN A 32 6.02 -14.03 5.92
N ASP A 33 6.04 -13.38 7.07
CA ASP A 33 6.04 -14.03 8.40
C ASP A 33 4.69 -14.72 8.69
N LEU A 34 3.57 -14.04 8.42
CA LEU A 34 2.23 -14.52 8.78
C LEU A 34 1.57 -15.40 7.71
N TYR A 35 1.89 -15.20 6.43
CA TYR A 35 1.23 -15.84 5.29
C TYR A 35 2.25 -16.47 4.35
N GLN A 36 2.86 -17.56 4.81
CA GLN A 36 3.86 -18.30 4.04
C GLN A 36 3.32 -18.66 2.64
N ASN A 37 4.12 -18.35 1.60
CA ASN A 37 3.83 -18.65 0.18
C ASN A 37 2.56 -17.99 -0.40
N SER A 38 2.04 -16.91 0.19
CA SER A 38 0.81 -16.24 -0.27
C SER A 38 0.97 -14.74 -0.52
N VAL A 39 2.21 -14.27 -0.69
CA VAL A 39 2.57 -12.84 -0.81
C VAL A 39 2.47 -12.27 -2.22
N HIS A 40 1.94 -13.04 -3.17
CA HIS A 40 1.58 -12.57 -4.50
C HIS A 40 0.22 -13.18 -4.86
N ASN A 41 -0.76 -12.33 -5.19
CA ASN A 41 -2.11 -12.73 -5.59
C ASN A 41 -2.84 -13.64 -4.58
N GLY A 42 -2.46 -13.56 -3.30
CA GLY A 42 -2.98 -14.41 -2.22
C GLY A 42 -3.34 -13.62 -0.96
N ASN A 43 -3.67 -14.33 0.11
CA ASN A 43 -4.06 -13.73 1.40
C ASN A 43 -2.93 -12.89 2.02
N GLY A 44 -1.67 -13.32 1.84
CA GLY A 44 -0.52 -12.55 2.29
C GLY A 44 -0.37 -11.24 1.53
N ASP A 45 -0.67 -11.25 0.24
CA ASP A 45 -0.65 -10.05 -0.60
C ASP A 45 -1.77 -9.09 -0.23
N ALA A 46 -3.00 -9.60 -0.08
CA ALA A 46 -4.13 -8.84 0.42
C ALA A 46 -3.81 -8.17 1.77
N PHE A 47 -3.22 -8.92 2.70
CA PHE A 47 -2.76 -8.38 3.98
C PHE A 47 -1.67 -7.32 3.81
N ARG A 48 -0.68 -7.56 2.94
CA ARG A 48 0.41 -6.61 2.64
C ARG A 48 -0.13 -5.27 2.16
N HIS A 49 -1.05 -5.28 1.19
CA HIS A 49 -1.68 -4.07 0.64
C HIS A 49 -2.49 -3.32 1.70
N ALA A 50 -3.33 -4.02 2.47
CA ALA A 50 -4.10 -3.41 3.55
C ALA A 50 -3.20 -2.79 4.63
N LEU A 51 -2.19 -3.52 5.11
CA LEU A 51 -1.27 -3.02 6.13
C LEU A 51 -0.46 -1.82 5.63
N PHE A 52 0.08 -1.90 4.41
CA PHE A 52 0.83 -0.81 3.80
C PHE A 52 -0.01 0.47 3.67
N SER A 53 -1.23 0.33 3.13
CA SER A 53 -2.15 1.44 2.91
C SER A 53 -2.60 2.10 4.23
N GLY A 54 -2.87 1.30 5.27
CA GLY A 54 -3.20 1.81 6.61
C GLY A 54 -2.04 2.54 7.30
N LEU A 55 -0.82 2.00 7.20
CA LEU A 55 0.39 2.66 7.73
C LEU A 55 0.66 3.98 7.02
N ASN A 56 0.48 4.03 5.70
CA ASN A 56 0.62 5.27 4.95
C ASN A 56 -0.51 6.26 5.26
N ALA A 57 -1.73 5.81 5.52
CA ALA A 57 -2.80 6.70 5.97
C ALA A 57 -2.45 7.38 7.31
N LYS A 58 -1.78 6.65 8.21
CA LYS A 58 -1.27 7.21 9.48
C LYS A 58 -0.21 8.29 9.28
N VAL A 59 0.74 8.05 8.36
CA VAL A 59 1.89 8.94 8.16
C VAL A 59 1.55 10.12 7.23
N LEU A 60 0.88 9.84 6.12
CA LEU A 60 0.66 10.76 5.00
C LEU A 60 -0.76 11.33 4.93
N ARG A 61 -1.64 10.91 5.83
CA ARG A 61 -3.10 11.11 5.77
C ARG A 61 -3.76 10.27 4.65
N VAL A 62 -5.06 10.03 4.82
CA VAL A 62 -5.85 9.12 3.98
C VAL A 62 -5.82 9.49 2.50
N ALA A 63 -5.96 10.78 2.16
CA ALA A 63 -6.05 11.23 0.77
C ALA A 63 -4.76 10.93 -0.01
N LEU A 64 -3.60 11.27 0.55
CA LEU A 64 -2.31 11.06 -0.10
C LEU A 64 -1.94 9.57 -0.15
N ALA A 65 -2.27 8.80 0.91
CA ALA A 65 -2.12 7.35 0.90
C ALA A 65 -2.95 6.67 -0.21
N LYS A 66 -4.17 7.17 -0.47
CA LYS A 66 -4.98 6.71 -1.60
C LYS A 66 -4.31 7.02 -2.94
N GLN A 67 -3.85 8.26 -3.14
CA GLN A 67 -3.22 8.66 -4.41
C GLN A 67 -1.97 7.81 -4.72
N LEU A 68 -1.11 7.57 -3.73
CA LEU A 68 0.06 6.71 -3.89
C LEU A 68 -0.32 5.25 -4.14
N GLY A 69 -1.28 4.71 -3.38
CA GLY A 69 -1.74 3.33 -3.56
C GLY A 69 -2.43 3.10 -4.91
N ASP A 70 -3.31 4.00 -5.35
CA ASP A 70 -3.93 3.92 -6.68
C ASP A 70 -2.85 3.99 -7.78
N ALA A 71 -1.87 4.88 -7.64
CA ALA A 71 -0.77 5.01 -8.59
C ALA A 71 0.14 3.77 -8.61
N HIS A 72 0.35 3.12 -7.47
CA HIS A 72 1.12 1.88 -7.36
C HIS A 72 0.58 0.79 -8.30
N GLU A 73 -0.74 0.66 -8.41
CA GLU A 73 -1.37 -0.37 -9.23
C GLU A 73 -1.37 -0.06 -10.73
N LEU A 74 -0.92 1.13 -11.16
CA LEU A 74 -0.79 1.52 -12.57
C LEU A 74 0.48 0.99 -13.23
N ILE A 75 0.90 -0.23 -12.89
CA ILE A 75 2.03 -0.89 -13.53
C ILE A 75 1.59 -1.46 -14.89
N PRO A 76 2.32 -1.19 -15.99
CA PRO A 76 1.97 -1.72 -17.31
C PRO A 76 1.85 -3.24 -17.31
N ASN A 77 0.80 -3.77 -17.93
CA ASN A 77 0.50 -5.19 -18.09
C ASN A 77 0.14 -5.97 -16.80
N ASN A 78 -0.19 -5.29 -15.70
CA ASN A 78 -0.68 -5.97 -14.51
C ASN A 78 -2.08 -6.58 -14.75
N PRO A 79 -2.36 -7.85 -14.37
CA PRO A 79 -3.67 -8.46 -14.59
C PRO A 79 -4.79 -7.68 -13.91
N LEU A 80 -5.94 -7.51 -14.59
CA LEU A 80 -7.06 -6.73 -14.06
C LEU A 80 -7.59 -7.25 -12.72
N LEU A 81 -7.55 -8.57 -12.48
CA LEU A 81 -7.99 -9.17 -11.22
C LEU A 81 -7.03 -8.86 -10.07
N GLU A 82 -5.72 -8.82 -10.34
CA GLU A 82 -4.69 -8.43 -9.37
C GLU A 82 -4.91 -6.97 -8.96
N ILE A 83 -5.01 -6.06 -9.93
CA ILE A 83 -5.30 -4.64 -9.68
C ILE A 83 -6.57 -4.44 -8.84
N GLN A 84 -7.66 -5.17 -9.14
CA GLN A 84 -8.91 -5.04 -8.39
C GLN A 84 -8.76 -5.49 -6.94
N MET A 85 -8.05 -6.59 -6.71
CA MET A 85 -7.78 -7.12 -5.38
C MET A 85 -6.88 -6.15 -4.59
N ASP A 86 -5.84 -5.62 -5.20
CA ASP A 86 -4.92 -4.67 -4.57
C ASP A 86 -5.60 -3.36 -4.21
N LEU A 87 -6.37 -2.77 -5.14
CA LEU A 87 -7.16 -1.55 -4.88
C LEU A 87 -8.19 -1.75 -3.77
N PHE A 88 -8.88 -2.90 -3.74
CA PHE A 88 -9.83 -3.24 -2.70
C PHE A 88 -9.14 -3.32 -1.33
N ASN A 89 -8.04 -4.07 -1.22
CA ASN A 89 -7.33 -4.23 0.04
C ASN A 89 -6.64 -2.93 0.49
N ASN A 90 -6.15 -2.12 -0.44
CA ASN A 90 -5.67 -0.77 -0.16
C ASN A 90 -6.77 0.08 0.50
N GLN A 91 -8.02 0.00 0.03
CA GLN A 91 -9.15 0.70 0.66
C GLN A 91 -9.44 0.18 2.07
N VAL A 92 -9.53 -1.14 2.25
CA VAL A 92 -9.73 -1.77 3.57
C VAL A 92 -8.68 -1.29 4.58
N GLY A 93 -7.42 -1.20 4.18
CA GLY A 93 -6.34 -0.70 5.03
C GLY A 93 -6.55 0.73 5.54
N ARG A 94 -6.98 1.65 4.66
CA ARG A 94 -7.27 3.05 5.03
C ARG A 94 -8.50 3.14 5.93
N ASP A 95 -9.52 2.36 5.64
CA ASP A 95 -10.75 2.34 6.45
C ASP A 95 -10.48 1.81 7.85
N GLN A 96 -9.66 0.77 7.99
CA GLN A 96 -9.22 0.27 9.28
C GLN A 96 -8.44 1.33 10.07
N PHE A 97 -7.56 2.10 9.40
CA PHE A 97 -6.89 3.22 10.05
C PHE A 97 -7.88 4.26 10.57
N VAL A 98 -8.90 4.64 9.79
CA VAL A 98 -9.93 5.59 10.23
C VAL A 98 -10.72 5.05 11.41
N TYR A 99 -11.14 3.79 11.36
CA TYR A 99 -11.89 3.12 12.42
C TYR A 99 -11.12 3.07 13.75
N LEU A 100 -9.81 2.85 13.73
CA LEU A 100 -8.99 2.79 14.95
C LEU A 100 -8.74 4.16 15.62
N GLN A 101 -9.21 5.26 15.00
CA GLN A 101 -9.08 6.63 15.54
C GLN A 101 -10.37 7.12 16.22
N THR A 102 -11.46 6.35 16.12
CA THR A 102 -12.76 6.64 16.77
C THR A 102 -12.86 5.91 18.10
#